data_AF-A0A926WEX6-F1
#
_entry.id   AF-A0A926WEX6-F1
#
_cell.length_a   1.000
_cell.length_b   1.000
_cell.length_c   1.000
_cell.angle_alpha   90.00
_cell.angle_beta   90.00
_cell.angle_gamma   90.00
#
_symmetry.space_group_name_H-M   'P 1'
#
loop_
_entity.id
_entity.type
_entity.pdbx_description
1 polymer ?
#
loop_
_entity_poly.entity_id
_entity_poly.type
_entity_poly.pdbx_seq_one_letter_code
_entity_poly.pdbx_strand_id
1 'polypeptide(L)'
;MAKGFGKEQQSDQIWVESLVKSRTLQPAINLKWGKQQAQLTPQEATHHALAVLEAAAAAELDSALMRWAVEVAGSSPVQGAQLLQLFRQQREAGQIPSCTMDLGDESIRPDTARERAKYLLMNAFNTEVEAFLLVFAIQDLGLAAEQADQMLQEFRALRGLQTDWNREGLRGDGDE
;
A
#
# COMPACT_ATOMS: atom_id res chain seq x y z
N MET A 1 -3.97 18.96 38.24
CA MET A 1 -3.87 17.53 37.86
C MET A 1 -4.87 17.26 36.75
N ALA A 2 -4.42 17.11 35.51
CA ALA A 2 -5.31 16.78 34.39
C ALA A 2 -5.50 15.26 34.33
N LYS A 3 -6.75 14.79 34.46
CA LYS A 3 -7.13 13.39 34.20
C LYS A 3 -7.00 13.15 32.70
N GLY A 4 -5.92 12.49 32.29
CA GLY A 4 -5.75 12.05 30.91
C GLY A 4 -6.81 11.02 30.54
N PHE A 5 -7.57 11.28 29.48
CA PHE A 5 -8.43 10.31 28.80
C PHE A 5 -7.56 9.24 28.14
N GLY A 6 -7.01 8.32 28.93
CA GLY A 6 -6.46 7.08 28.43
C GLY A 6 -7.62 6.18 28.04
N LYS A 7 -8.09 6.26 26.80
CA LYS A 7 -8.85 5.14 26.25
C LYS A 7 -7.93 3.94 26.32
N GLU A 8 -8.32 2.93 27.11
CA GLU A 8 -7.69 1.60 27.07
C GLU A 8 -7.63 1.17 25.61
N GLN A 9 -6.43 1.20 25.03
CA GLN A 9 -6.23 0.66 23.70
C GLN A 9 -6.52 -0.83 23.78
N GLN A 10 -7.56 -1.28 23.05
CA GLN A 10 -7.79 -2.71 22.86
C GLN A 10 -6.51 -3.33 22.29
N SER A 11 -6.02 -4.38 22.94
CA SER A 11 -4.69 -4.97 22.72
C SER A 11 -4.47 -5.52 21.31
N ASP A 12 -5.54 -5.70 20.54
CA ASP A 12 -5.54 -6.54 19.34
C ASP A 12 -5.48 -5.74 18.05
N GLN A 13 -5.60 -4.41 18.12
CA GLN A 13 -5.56 -3.55 16.94
C GLN A 13 -4.15 -3.04 16.64
N ILE A 14 -3.72 -3.20 15.39
CA ILE A 14 -2.50 -2.58 14.86
C ILE A 14 -2.86 -1.20 14.31
N TRP A 15 -2.21 -0.16 14.83
CA TRP A 15 -2.33 1.21 14.37
C TRP A 15 -1.14 1.58 13.50
N VAL A 16 -1.41 2.25 12.38
CA VAL A 16 -0.41 2.72 11.42
C VAL A 16 -0.59 4.21 11.22
N GLU A 17 0.46 5.00 11.51
CA GLU A 17 0.44 6.46 11.40
C GLU A 17 1.57 6.92 10.47
N SER A 18 1.29 7.89 9.59
CA SER A 18 2.33 8.61 8.85
C SER A 18 2.86 9.77 9.69
N LEU A 19 4.19 9.96 9.69
CA LEU A 19 4.88 10.98 10.46
C LEU A 19 5.97 11.64 9.60
N VAL A 20 6.33 12.86 9.99
CA VAL A 20 7.54 13.55 9.52
C VAL A 20 8.43 13.81 10.73
N LYS A 21 9.69 13.36 10.69
CA LYS A 21 10.64 13.57 11.79
C LYS A 21 10.96 15.06 11.91
N SER A 22 10.64 15.70 13.03
CA SER A 22 10.80 17.15 13.21
C SER A 22 12.21 17.68 12.95
N ARG A 23 13.25 16.89 13.28
CA ARG A 23 14.66 17.31 13.13
C ARG A 23 15.23 17.08 11.73
N THR A 24 14.86 15.98 11.08
CA THR A 24 15.46 15.58 9.79
C THR A 24 14.53 15.82 8.60
N LEU A 25 13.26 16.15 8.86
CA LEU A 25 12.18 16.25 7.89
C LEU A 25 12.00 14.99 7.04
N GLN A 26 12.55 13.86 7.48
CA GLN A 26 12.41 12.59 6.79
C GLN A 26 11.05 11.95 7.12
N PRO A 27 10.40 11.32 6.13
CA PRO A 27 9.17 10.59 6.37
C PRO A 27 9.43 9.35 7.22
N ALA A 28 8.45 9.00 8.05
CA ALA A 28 8.46 7.80 8.87
C ALA A 28 7.05 7.24 9.00
N ILE A 29 6.94 5.93 9.17
CA ILE A 29 5.70 5.23 9.48
C ILE A 29 5.81 4.67 10.89
N ASN A 30 4.82 4.94 11.72
CA ASN A 30 4.77 4.44 13.09
C ASN A 30 3.74 3.32 13.18
N LEU A 31 4.16 2.17 13.71
CA LEU A 31 3.33 1.01 13.99
C LEU A 31 3.15 0.89 15.50
N LYS A 32 1.92 0.71 15.98
CA LYS A 32 1.62 0.47 17.40
C LYS A 32 0.67 -0.70 17.56
N TRP A 33 0.94 -1.60 18.49
CA TRP A 33 0.06 -2.72 18.82
C TRP A 33 0.26 -3.10 20.30
N GLY A 34 -0.81 -2.99 21.09
CA GLY A 34 -0.72 -3.10 22.55
C GLY A 34 0.35 -2.15 23.14
N LYS A 35 1.36 -2.71 23.81
CA LYS A 35 2.49 -1.95 24.41
C LYS A 35 3.71 -1.85 23.48
N GLN A 36 3.65 -2.46 22.31
CA GLN A 36 4.76 -2.51 21.37
C GLN A 36 4.61 -1.40 20.33
N GLN A 37 5.73 -0.87 19.89
CA GLN A 37 5.78 0.11 18.82
C GLN A 37 7.04 -0.08 17.97
N ALA A 38 6.93 0.24 16.69
CA ALA A 38 8.05 0.25 15.76
C ALA A 38 7.96 1.47 14.84
N GLN A 39 9.10 2.02 14.45
CA GLN A 39 9.16 3.07 13.44
C GLN A 39 9.91 2.54 12.23
N LEU A 40 9.27 2.67 11.06
CA LEU A 40 9.78 2.23 9.78
C LEU A 40 9.98 3.44 8.85
N THR A 41 10.87 3.31 7.89
CA THR A 41 10.85 4.16 6.69
C THR A 41 9.66 3.79 5.79
N PRO A 42 9.22 4.67 4.87
CA PRO A 42 8.17 4.31 3.90
C PRO A 42 8.49 3.06 3.08
N GLN A 43 9.75 2.86 2.72
CA GLN A 43 10.19 1.68 1.98
C GLN A 43 10.05 0.40 2.80
N GLU A 44 10.52 0.40 4.05
CA GLU A 44 10.38 -0.74 4.96
C GLU A 44 8.91 -1.04 5.25
N ALA A 45 8.09 -0.02 5.46
CA ALA A 45 6.65 -0.18 5.68
C ALA A 45 5.96 -0.81 4.46
N THR A 46 6.31 -0.36 3.25
CA THR A 46 5.80 -0.95 2.00
C THR A 46 6.21 -2.42 1.88
N HIS A 47 7.47 -2.74 2.15
CA HIS A 47 7.96 -4.12 2.12
C HIS A 47 7.24 -5.00 3.14
N HIS A 48 7.01 -4.50 4.36
CA HIS A 48 6.28 -5.22 5.40
C HIS A 48 4.82 -5.45 5.01
N ALA A 49 4.13 -4.44 4.48
CA ALA A 49 2.75 -4.58 4.00
C ALA A 49 2.64 -5.63 2.89
N LEU A 50 3.58 -5.63 1.95
CA LEU A 50 3.65 -6.64 0.88
C LEU A 50 3.86 -8.04 1.44
N ALA A 51 4.76 -8.22 2.43
CA ALA A 51 4.98 -9.51 3.05
C ALA A 51 3.72 -10.03 3.78
N VAL A 52 2.95 -9.15 4.43
CA VAL A 52 1.67 -9.51 5.05
C VAL A 52 0.64 -9.94 4.00
N LEU A 53 0.53 -9.22 2.89
CA LEU A 53 -0.38 -9.57 1.79
C LEU A 53 -0.01 -10.91 1.15
N GLU A 54 1.28 -11.16 0.91
CA GLU A 54 1.77 -12.44 0.40
C GLU A 54 1.48 -13.59 1.35
N ALA A 55 1.68 -13.39 2.66
CA ALA A 55 1.37 -14.38 3.67
C ALA A 55 -0.14 -14.70 3.72
N ALA A 56 -1.00 -13.68 3.60
CA ALA A 56 -2.45 -13.85 3.54
C ALA A 56 -2.88 -14.67 2.30
N ALA A 57 -2.40 -14.30 1.11
CA ALA A 57 -2.70 -15.02 -0.12
C ALA A 57 -2.18 -16.47 -0.08
N ALA A 58 -0.98 -16.68 0.45
CA ALA A 58 -0.43 -18.02 0.65
C ALA A 58 -1.30 -18.85 1.61
N ALA A 59 -1.81 -18.26 2.69
CA ALA A 59 -2.69 -18.96 3.64
C ALA A 59 -4.03 -19.37 3.00
N GLU A 60 -4.62 -18.52 2.16
CA GLU A 60 -5.84 -18.86 1.40
C GLU A 60 -5.61 -20.06 0.47
N LEU A 61 -4.50 -20.03 -0.29
CA LEU A 61 -4.13 -21.12 -1.19
C LEU A 61 -3.84 -22.42 -0.45
N ASP A 62 -3.08 -22.33 0.64
CA ASP A 62 -2.73 -23.46 1.49
C ASP A 62 -4.01 -24.11 2.07
N SER A 63 -4.97 -23.29 2.50
CA SER A 63 -6.29 -23.74 2.96
C SER A 63 -7.09 -24.40 1.84
N ALA A 64 -7.11 -23.82 0.64
CA ALA A 64 -7.81 -24.38 -0.52
C ALA A 64 -7.23 -25.75 -0.94
N LEU A 65 -5.89 -25.87 -0.97
CA LEU A 65 -5.19 -27.12 -1.27
C LEU A 65 -5.52 -28.20 -0.23
N MET A 66 -5.48 -27.83 1.06
CA MET A 66 -5.81 -28.75 2.15
C MET A 66 -7.26 -29.24 2.05
N ARG A 67 -8.20 -28.33 1.79
CA ARG A 67 -9.61 -28.66 1.60
C ARG A 67 -9.81 -29.60 0.42
N TRP A 68 -9.21 -29.29 -0.73
CA TRP A 68 -9.27 -30.14 -1.92
C TRP A 68 -8.72 -31.54 -1.65
N ALA A 69 -7.57 -31.65 -0.98
CA ALA A 69 -6.95 -32.94 -0.68
C ALA A 69 -7.87 -33.84 0.16
N VAL A 70 -8.52 -33.27 1.17
CA VAL A 70 -9.38 -34.03 2.09
C VAL A 70 -10.76 -34.30 1.49
N GLU A 71 -11.44 -33.26 0.99
CA GLU A 71 -12.85 -33.34 0.60
C GLU A 71 -13.03 -33.88 -0.82
N VAL A 72 -12.11 -33.59 -1.75
CA VAL A 72 -12.25 -33.95 -3.17
C VAL A 72 -11.40 -35.15 -3.53
N ALA A 73 -10.13 -35.16 -3.15
CA ALA A 73 -9.22 -36.27 -3.44
C ALA A 73 -9.38 -37.45 -2.47
N GLY A 74 -10.18 -37.29 -1.40
CA GLY A 74 -10.44 -38.34 -0.41
C GLY A 74 -9.21 -38.73 0.42
N SER A 75 -8.20 -37.85 0.50
CA SER A 75 -7.01 -38.09 1.31
C SER A 75 -7.31 -37.91 2.80
N SER A 76 -6.58 -38.62 3.65
CA SER A 76 -6.62 -38.32 5.09
C SER A 76 -6.04 -36.93 5.40
N PRO A 77 -6.41 -36.29 6.53
CA PRO A 77 -5.81 -35.01 6.94
C PRO A 77 -4.29 -35.06 7.06
N VAL A 78 -3.71 -36.18 7.47
CA VAL A 78 -2.25 -36.36 7.56
C VAL A 78 -1.61 -36.30 6.18
N GLN A 79 -2.19 -36.99 5.19
CA GLN A 79 -1.71 -36.97 3.80
C GLN A 79 -1.89 -35.58 3.18
N GLY A 80 -3.00 -34.88 3.45
CA GLY A 80 -3.20 -33.50 3.02
C GLY A 80 -2.14 -32.55 3.56
N ALA A 81 -1.77 -32.68 4.84
CA ALA A 81 -0.70 -31.89 5.45
C ALA A 81 0.69 -32.18 4.83
N GLN A 82 0.98 -33.44 4.50
CA GLN A 82 2.20 -33.82 3.79
C GLN A 82 2.26 -33.22 2.37
N LEU A 83 1.14 -33.26 1.64
CA LEU A 83 1.01 -32.62 0.32
C LEU A 83 1.23 -31.10 0.41
N LEU A 84 0.62 -30.46 1.40
CA LEU A 84 0.80 -29.03 1.64
C LEU A 84 2.27 -28.68 1.95
N GLN A 85 2.95 -29.49 2.77
CA GLN A 85 4.36 -29.30 3.07
C GLN A 85 5.23 -29.41 1.80
N LEU A 86 4.97 -30.41 0.96
CA LEU A 86 5.67 -30.56 -0.32
C LEU A 86 5.43 -29.36 -1.24
N PHE A 87 4.18 -28.90 -1.34
CA PHE A 87 3.81 -27.72 -2.11
C PHE A 87 4.56 -26.46 -1.64
N ARG A 88 4.63 -26.23 -0.32
CA ARG A 88 5.39 -25.12 0.27
C ARG A 88 6.87 -25.19 -0.06
N GLN A 89 7.50 -26.37 0.06
CA GLN A 89 8.90 -26.57 -0.29
C GLN A 89 9.19 -26.25 -1.76
N GLN A 90 8.33 -26.69 -2.67
CA GLN A 90 8.50 -26.39 -4.10
C GLN A 90 8.25 -24.91 -4.43
N ARG A 91 7.30 -24.26 -3.74
CA ARG A 91 7.05 -22.80 -3.85
C ARG A 91 8.28 -22.00 -3.40
N GLU A 92 8.88 -22.35 -2.27
CA GLU A 92 10.10 -21.72 -1.75
C GLU A 92 11.31 -21.95 -2.67
N ALA A 93 11.40 -23.12 -3.31
CA ALA A 93 12.43 -23.42 -4.29
C ALA A 93 12.23 -22.71 -5.65
N GLY A 94 11.14 -21.95 -5.84
CA GLY A 94 10.80 -21.30 -7.10
C GLY A 94 10.40 -22.27 -8.22
N GLN A 95 10.09 -23.52 -7.87
CA GLN A 95 9.78 -24.59 -8.83
C GLN A 95 8.30 -24.59 -9.25
N ILE A 96 7.45 -23.86 -8.51
CA ILE A 96 6.06 -23.63 -8.87
C ILE A 96 5.93 -22.20 -9.39
N PRO A 97 5.42 -21.98 -10.62
CA PRO A 97 5.20 -20.63 -11.14
C PRO A 97 4.27 -19.87 -10.20
N SER A 98 4.63 -18.61 -9.89
CA SER A 98 3.78 -17.71 -9.12
C SER A 98 2.42 -17.62 -9.83
N CYS A 99 1.37 -18.12 -9.19
CA CYS A 99 0.02 -18.12 -9.74
C CYS A 99 -0.38 -16.69 -10.08
N THR A 100 -0.77 -16.44 -11.33
CA THR A 100 -1.35 -15.16 -11.75
C THR A 100 -2.61 -14.90 -10.93
N MET A 101 -2.70 -13.72 -10.34
CA MET A 101 -3.89 -13.21 -9.68
C MET A 101 -4.70 -12.39 -10.69
N ASP A 102 -6.00 -12.65 -10.77
CA ASP A 102 -6.92 -11.80 -11.51
C ASP A 102 -7.36 -10.63 -10.60
N LEU A 103 -7.04 -9.41 -11.00
CA LEU A 103 -7.40 -8.15 -10.33
C LEU A 103 -8.32 -7.36 -11.26
N GLY A 104 -9.63 -7.56 -11.15
CA GLY A 104 -10.61 -7.01 -12.09
C GLY A 104 -10.50 -7.70 -13.44
N ASP A 105 -10.21 -6.93 -14.50
CA ASP A 105 -10.08 -7.44 -15.87
C ASP A 105 -8.64 -7.83 -16.25
N GLU A 106 -7.68 -7.76 -15.31
CA GLU A 106 -6.27 -8.06 -15.56
C GLU A 106 -5.78 -9.29 -14.80
N SER A 107 -5.04 -10.16 -15.50
CA SER A 107 -4.31 -11.27 -14.89
C SER A 107 -2.85 -10.87 -14.67
N ILE A 108 -2.44 -10.72 -13.41
CA ILE A 108 -1.14 -10.16 -13.03
C ILE A 108 -0.33 -11.22 -12.30
N ARG A 109 0.95 -11.40 -12.64
CA ARG A 109 1.82 -12.27 -11.84
C ARG A 109 2.11 -11.60 -10.49
N PRO A 110 2.20 -12.33 -9.37
CA PRO A 110 2.42 -11.76 -8.04
C PRO A 110 3.63 -10.81 -7.94
N ASP A 111 4.70 -11.14 -8.66
CA ASP A 111 5.91 -10.34 -8.80
C ASP A 111 5.66 -9.00 -9.52
N THR A 112 4.77 -8.95 -10.51
CA THR A 112 4.35 -7.71 -11.19
C THR A 112 3.24 -6.98 -10.43
N ALA A 113 2.37 -7.69 -9.71
CA ALA A 113 1.33 -7.11 -8.87
C ALA A 113 1.94 -6.29 -7.73
N ARG A 114 3.06 -6.76 -7.16
CA ARG A 114 3.84 -6.04 -6.15
C ARG A 114 4.34 -4.67 -6.63
N GLU A 115 4.93 -4.60 -7.82
CA GLU A 115 5.41 -3.32 -8.38
C GLU A 115 4.25 -2.40 -8.78
N ARG A 116 3.17 -2.97 -9.32
CA ARG A 116 2.01 -2.22 -9.82
C ARG A 116 1.12 -1.70 -8.69
N ALA A 117 0.93 -2.46 -7.62
CA ALA A 117 0.22 -2.01 -6.40
C ALA A 117 0.98 -0.86 -5.72
N LYS A 118 2.32 -0.95 -5.66
CA LYS A 118 3.17 0.14 -5.20
C LYS A 118 2.98 1.40 -6.04
N TYR A 119 2.95 1.27 -7.36
CA TYR A 119 2.73 2.38 -8.28
C TYR A 119 1.34 3.03 -8.13
N LEU A 120 0.27 2.22 -8.06
CA LEU A 120 -1.10 2.69 -7.88
C LEU A 120 -1.31 3.41 -6.54
N LEU A 121 -0.78 2.84 -5.44
CA LEU A 121 -0.82 3.50 -4.13
C LEU A 121 -0.06 4.82 -4.14
N MET A 122 1.15 4.84 -4.72
CA MET A 122 1.93 6.08 -4.83
C MET A 122 1.18 7.16 -5.62
N ASN A 123 0.48 6.80 -6.70
CA ASN A 123 -0.27 7.77 -7.50
C ASN A 123 -1.55 8.28 -6.83
N ALA A 124 -2.34 7.41 -6.20
CA ALA A 124 -3.57 7.82 -5.52
C ALA A 124 -3.32 8.84 -4.41
N PHE A 125 -2.29 8.61 -3.58
CA PHE A 125 -1.91 9.57 -2.53
C PHE A 125 -1.35 10.89 -3.08
N ASN A 126 -0.80 10.90 -4.30
CA ASN A 126 -0.31 12.14 -4.90
C ASN A 126 -1.46 13.07 -5.28
N THR A 127 -2.52 12.53 -5.90
CA THR A 127 -3.66 13.34 -6.34
C THR A 127 -4.41 13.98 -5.18
N GLU A 128 -4.62 13.26 -4.08
CA GLU A 128 -5.30 13.81 -2.90
C GLU A 128 -4.50 14.93 -2.22
N VAL A 129 -3.18 14.73 -2.05
CA VAL A 129 -2.29 15.74 -1.46
C VAL A 129 -2.20 16.97 -2.34
N GLU A 130 -2.11 16.79 -3.65
CA GLU A 130 -2.06 17.90 -4.60
C GLU A 130 -3.37 18.70 -4.62
N ALA A 131 -4.51 18.01 -4.59
CA ALA A 131 -5.82 18.65 -4.48
C ALA A 131 -5.95 19.46 -3.17
N PHE A 132 -5.51 18.88 -2.04
CA PHE A 132 -5.50 19.58 -0.75
C PHE A 132 -4.60 20.83 -0.79
N LEU A 133 -3.37 20.72 -1.29
CA LEU A 133 -2.43 21.84 -1.36
C LEU A 133 -2.95 22.99 -2.23
N LEU A 134 -3.60 22.65 -3.35
CA LEU A 134 -4.19 23.65 -4.25
C LEU A 134 -5.33 24.41 -3.57
N VAL A 135 -6.23 23.69 -2.89
CA VAL A 135 -7.35 24.29 -2.13
C VAL A 135 -6.82 25.18 -1.01
N PHE A 136 -5.88 24.68 -0.21
CA PHE A 136 -5.25 25.42 0.88
C PHE A 136 -4.54 26.70 0.40
N ALA A 137 -3.78 26.61 -0.69
CA ALA A 137 -3.09 27.76 -1.28
C ALA A 137 -4.05 28.88 -1.69
N ILE A 138 -5.15 28.52 -2.35
CA ILE A 138 -6.10 29.50 -2.88
C ILE A 138 -6.98 30.06 -1.76
N GLN A 139 -7.55 29.18 -0.93
CA GLN A 139 -8.58 29.56 0.04
C GLN A 139 -8.00 30.12 1.33
N ASP A 140 -6.97 29.47 1.87
CA ASP A 140 -6.45 29.82 3.20
C ASP A 140 -5.25 30.78 3.13
N LEU A 141 -4.41 30.65 2.10
CA LEU A 141 -3.27 31.56 1.89
C LEU A 141 -3.60 32.74 0.96
N GLY A 142 -4.74 32.71 0.27
CA GLY A 142 -5.17 33.77 -0.65
C GLY A 142 -4.28 33.92 -1.89
N LEU A 143 -3.60 32.84 -2.31
CA LEU A 143 -2.75 32.86 -3.50
C LEU A 143 -3.59 32.92 -4.77
N ALA A 144 -3.09 33.63 -5.79
CA ALA A 144 -3.66 33.56 -7.13
C ALA A 144 -3.50 32.15 -7.70
N ALA A 145 -4.39 31.75 -8.60
CA ALA A 145 -4.39 30.40 -9.19
C ALA A 145 -3.04 30.06 -9.85
N GLU A 146 -2.40 31.02 -10.53
CA GLU A 146 -1.09 30.79 -11.14
C GLU A 146 0.02 30.57 -10.10
N GLN A 147 -0.06 31.24 -8.94
CA GLN A 147 0.90 31.08 -7.85
C GLN A 147 0.72 29.74 -7.15
N ALA A 148 -0.54 29.33 -6.94
CA ALA A 148 -0.87 28.02 -6.38
C ALA A 148 -0.42 26.87 -7.30
N ASP A 149 -0.60 27.02 -8.61
CA ASP A 149 -0.10 26.06 -9.61
C ASP A 149 1.45 26.01 -9.60
N GLN A 150 2.13 27.15 -9.59
CA GLN A 150 3.59 27.20 -9.49
C GLN A 150 4.10 26.50 -8.22
N MET A 151 3.47 26.74 -7.08
CA MET A 151 3.79 26.05 -5.82
C MET A 151 3.59 24.53 -5.95
N LEU A 152 2.55 24.09 -6.64
CA LEU A 152 2.29 22.68 -6.88
C LEU A 152 3.35 22.05 -7.78
N GLN A 153 3.81 22.76 -8.82
CA GLN A 153 4.89 22.30 -9.69
C GLN A 153 6.22 22.16 -8.91
N GLU A 154 6.53 23.13 -8.05
CA GLU A 154 7.71 23.06 -7.18
C GLU A 154 7.61 21.89 -6.20
N PHE A 155 6.43 21.65 -5.62
CA PHE A 155 6.19 20.50 -4.77
C PHE A 155 6.39 19.16 -5.50
N ARG A 156 5.90 19.04 -6.74
CA ARG A 156 6.10 17.84 -7.58
C ARG A 156 7.57 17.64 -7.93
N ALA A 157 8.28 18.71 -8.30
CA ALA A 157 9.71 18.68 -8.60
C ALA A 157 10.55 18.23 -7.39
N LEU A 158 10.24 18.73 -6.19
CA LEU A 158 10.89 18.28 -4.94
C LEU A 158 10.71 16.79 -4.67
N ARG A 159 9.63 16.19 -5.18
CA ARG A 159 9.34 14.76 -5.05
C ARG A 159 9.93 13.90 -6.18
N GLY A 160 10.57 14.53 -7.16
CA GLY A 160 11.11 13.84 -8.34
C GLY A 160 10.04 13.22 -9.24
N LEU A 161 8.80 13.73 -9.21
CA LEU A 161 7.74 13.29 -10.11
C LEU A 161 7.89 14.04 -11.45
N GLN A 162 8.07 13.31 -12.55
CA GLN A 162 7.95 13.90 -13.89
C GLN A 162 6.48 14.25 -14.14
N THR A 163 6.22 15.52 -14.43
CA THR A 163 4.89 15.99 -14.78
C THR A 163 4.74 16.06 -16.28
N ASP A 164 4.07 15.08 -16.89
CA ASP A 164 3.53 15.20 -18.25
C ASP A 164 2.18 15.96 -18.23
N TRP A 165 2.02 16.89 -17.28
CA TRP A 165 0.79 17.66 -17.14
C TRP A 165 0.76 18.77 -18.19
N ASN A 166 0.35 18.39 -19.40
CA ASN A 166 0.24 19.31 -20.52
C ASN A 166 -0.96 20.23 -20.28
N ARG A 167 -0.71 21.53 -20.04
CA ARG A 167 -1.76 22.57 -19.84
C ARG A 167 -2.76 22.63 -21.00
N GLU A 168 -2.42 22.07 -22.16
CA GLU A 168 -3.28 22.02 -23.35
C GLU A 168 -4.60 21.26 -23.10
N GLY A 169 -4.64 20.27 -22.19
CA GLY A 169 -5.86 19.51 -21.92
C GLY A 169 -6.93 20.24 -21.07
N LEU A 170 -6.60 21.39 -20.46
CA LEU A 170 -7.52 22.19 -19.63
C LEU A 170 -8.05 23.44 -20.33
N ARG A 171 -7.47 23.81 -21.48
CA ARG A 171 -8.15 24.72 -22.41
C ARG A 171 -9.21 23.89 -23.12
N GLY A 172 -10.31 23.62 -22.42
CA GLY A 172 -11.50 23.08 -23.05
C GLY A 172 -11.82 23.92 -24.28
N ASP A 173 -12.30 23.25 -25.32
CA ASP A 173 -12.89 23.78 -26.54
C ASP A 173 -14.11 24.68 -26.23
N GLY A 174 -13.86 25.77 -25.51
CA GLY A 174 -14.82 26.80 -25.16
C GLY A 174 -14.38 28.09 -25.83
N ASP A 175 -14.58 28.14 -27.14
CA ASP A 175 -14.92 29.34 -27.93
C ASP A 175 -14.97 28.94 -29.43
N GLU A 176 -15.97 28.14 -29.81
CA GLU A 176 -16.59 28.19 -31.15
C GLU A 176 -18.11 28.29 -31.03
#